data_AF-F0S4Y4-F1
#
_entry.id   AF-F0S4Y4-F1
#
_cell.length_a   1.000
_cell.length_b   1.000
_cell.length_c   1.000
_cell.angle_alpha   90.00
_cell.angle_beta   90.00
_cell.angle_gamma   90.00
#
_symmetry.space_group_name_H-M   'P 1'
#
loop_
_entity.id
_entity.type
_entity.pdbx_description
1 polymer ?
#
loop_
_entity_poly.entity_id
_entity_poly.type
_entity_poly.pdbx_seq_one_letter_code
_entity_poly.pdbx_strand_id
1 'polypeptide(L)'
;MMKKLILFFLPFILLISCKKDSELYKYNKDLVGIWSLTSNKIVYYSASGQKLHEEELAGEGTFSSVQFKSDVTAYLNVKEGEGYNSAYDIVTLENKKYMEFYSFAIFNSQYFEIQSKNATNMVWKMKFSQVEYDDESGGTSIADYAILTLNLMKN
;
A
#
# COMPACT_ATOMS: atom_id res chain seq x y z
N MET A 1 60.39 16.95 -34.68
CA MET A 1 59.68 18.19 -34.27
C MET A 1 58.25 17.80 -33.92
N MET A 2 57.90 17.82 -32.62
CA MET A 2 56.54 17.51 -32.13
C MET A 2 55.55 18.61 -32.55
N LYS A 3 54.32 18.24 -32.90
CA LYS A 3 53.12 18.96 -32.40
C LYS A 3 51.88 18.06 -32.50
N LYS A 4 51.26 17.93 -31.33
CA LYS A 4 50.08 17.14 -30.97
C LYS A 4 48.82 17.82 -31.50
N LEU A 5 47.83 17.08 -31.97
CA LEU A 5 46.41 17.48 -32.01
C LEU A 5 45.58 16.22 -31.69
N ILE A 6 45.38 15.93 -30.41
CA ILE A 6 44.13 16.15 -29.63
C ILE A 6 42.98 15.26 -30.12
N LEU A 7 42.87 14.14 -29.41
CA LEU A 7 41.78 13.17 -29.38
C LEU A 7 40.51 13.88 -28.85
N PHE A 8 39.49 14.03 -29.68
CA PHE A 8 38.15 14.46 -29.24
C PHE A 8 37.46 13.27 -28.56
N PHE A 9 37.73 13.10 -27.26
CA PHE A 9 36.86 12.32 -26.38
C PHE A 9 35.57 13.12 -26.22
N LEU A 10 34.49 12.66 -26.85
CA LEU A 10 33.14 13.12 -26.56
C LEU A 10 32.70 12.40 -25.27
N PRO A 11 32.57 13.07 -24.12
CA PRO A 11 31.86 12.45 -23.02
C PRO A 11 30.38 12.48 -23.42
N PHE A 12 29.85 11.34 -23.86
CA PHE A 12 28.42 11.09 -23.77
C PHE A 12 28.12 11.05 -22.26
N ILE A 13 27.82 12.22 -21.71
CA ILE A 13 27.28 12.38 -20.37
C ILE A 13 25.96 11.62 -20.41
N LEU A 14 25.99 10.39 -19.91
CA LEU A 14 24.81 9.61 -19.56
C LEU A 14 24.05 10.43 -18.51
N LEU A 15 23.10 11.26 -18.96
CA LEU A 15 22.03 11.82 -18.15
C LEU A 15 21.08 10.68 -17.76
N ILE A 16 21.58 9.73 -16.98
CA ILE A 16 20.76 8.74 -16.28
C ILE A 16 20.82 9.14 -14.81
N SER A 17 20.10 10.20 -14.43
CA SER A 17 19.71 10.34 -13.03
C SER A 17 18.59 11.36 -12.84
N CYS A 18 17.75 11.08 -11.84
CA CYS A 18 16.73 11.96 -11.24
C CYS A 18 15.30 12.01 -11.82
N LYS A 19 14.77 10.95 -12.46
CA LYS A 19 13.29 10.83 -12.62
C LYS A 19 12.61 10.12 -11.46
N LYS A 20 13.19 9.02 -10.98
CA LYS A 20 12.58 8.14 -9.97
C LYS A 20 12.33 8.86 -8.64
N ASP A 21 13.28 9.69 -8.21
CA ASP A 21 13.15 10.46 -6.96
C ASP A 21 12.08 11.55 -7.06
N SER A 22 11.93 12.16 -8.25
CA SER A 22 10.91 13.19 -8.49
C SER A 22 9.48 12.63 -8.49
N GLU A 23 9.29 11.39 -8.99
CA GLU A 23 7.98 10.74 -9.05
C GLU A 23 7.53 10.26 -7.67
N LEU A 24 8.42 9.65 -6.88
CA LEU A 24 8.14 9.24 -5.51
C LEU A 24 7.88 10.46 -4.61
N TYR A 25 8.68 11.52 -4.75
CA TYR A 25 8.45 12.78 -4.05
C TYR A 25 7.06 13.36 -4.35
N LYS A 26 6.68 13.42 -5.63
CA LYS A 26 5.35 13.88 -6.05
C LYS A 26 4.25 12.98 -5.48
N TYR A 27 4.44 11.67 -5.53
CA TYR A 27 3.47 10.71 -5.02
C TYR A 27 3.23 10.88 -3.51
N ASN A 28 4.29 11.03 -2.72
CA ASN A 28 4.22 11.30 -1.28
C ASN A 28 3.53 12.64 -0.99
N LYS A 29 3.86 13.69 -1.75
CA LYS A 29 3.18 14.99 -1.62
C LYS A 29 1.68 14.87 -1.87
N ASP A 30 1.27 14.08 -2.85
CA ASP A 30 -0.15 13.88 -3.17
C ASP A 30 -0.87 13.01 -2.12
N LEU A 31 -0.15 12.29 -1.24
CA LEU A 31 -0.72 11.52 -0.13
C LEU A 31 -1.02 12.37 1.09
N VAL A 32 -0.29 13.48 1.31
CA VAL A 32 -0.43 14.33 2.50
C VAL A 32 -1.90 14.72 2.74
N GLY A 33 -2.37 14.52 3.96
CA GLY A 33 -3.76 14.73 4.37
C GLY A 33 -4.32 13.56 5.16
N ILE A 34 -5.60 13.66 5.52
CA ILE A 34 -6.32 12.61 6.27
C ILE A 34 -7.15 11.80 5.29
N TRP A 35 -7.00 10.48 5.35
CA TRP A 35 -7.76 9.52 4.56
C TRP A 35 -8.59 8.64 5.50
N SER A 36 -9.90 8.75 5.42
CA SER A 36 -10.85 7.96 6.19
C SER A 36 -11.07 6.60 5.53
N LEU A 37 -11.11 5.54 6.32
CA LEU A 37 -11.54 4.22 5.85
C LEU A 37 -13.06 4.24 5.65
N THR A 38 -13.53 4.01 4.42
CA THR A 38 -14.95 4.00 4.09
C THR A 38 -15.52 2.60 3.90
N SER A 39 -14.67 1.60 3.69
CA SER A 39 -15.06 0.20 3.57
C SER A 39 -13.85 -0.71 3.70
N ASN A 40 -14.02 -1.86 4.37
CA ASN A 40 -13.02 -2.89 4.55
C ASN A 40 -13.63 -4.28 4.35
N LYS A 41 -13.51 -4.77 3.13
CA LYS A 41 -14.16 -5.99 2.66
C LYS A 41 -13.13 -7.06 2.40
N ILE A 42 -13.33 -8.26 2.93
CA ILE A 42 -12.53 -9.44 2.60
C ILE A 42 -13.38 -10.44 1.82
N VAL A 43 -12.76 -11.03 0.79
CA VAL A 43 -13.40 -12.06 -0.05
C VAL A 43 -12.49 -13.29 -0.08
N TYR A 44 -13.08 -14.44 0.22
CA TYR A 44 -12.42 -15.74 0.33
C TYR A 44 -12.61 -16.55 -0.94
N TYR A 45 -11.56 -17.23 -1.39
CA TYR A 45 -11.54 -17.94 -2.66
C TYR A 45 -10.89 -19.32 -2.55
N SER A 46 -11.35 -20.26 -3.39
CA SER A 46 -10.67 -21.52 -3.64
C SER A 46 -9.47 -21.35 -4.58
N ALA A 47 -8.67 -22.40 -4.75
CA ALA A 47 -7.52 -22.44 -5.66
C ALA A 47 -7.92 -22.21 -7.13
N SER A 48 -9.15 -22.56 -7.51
CA SER A 48 -9.69 -22.30 -8.85
C SER A 48 -10.18 -20.86 -9.04
N GLY A 49 -10.18 -20.05 -7.98
CA GLY A 49 -10.67 -18.66 -7.98
C GLY A 49 -12.18 -18.53 -7.78
N GLN A 50 -12.88 -19.59 -7.38
CA GLN A 50 -14.29 -19.51 -7.02
C GLN A 50 -14.44 -18.77 -5.70
N LYS A 51 -15.35 -17.79 -5.64
CA LYS A 51 -15.73 -17.13 -4.38
C LYS A 51 -16.39 -18.14 -3.45
N LEU A 52 -15.85 -18.27 -2.25
CA LEU A 52 -16.35 -19.14 -1.19
C LEU A 52 -17.19 -18.36 -0.19
N HIS A 53 -16.69 -17.20 0.24
CA HIS A 53 -17.32 -16.38 1.27
C HIS A 53 -16.90 -14.90 1.12
N GLU A 54 -17.62 -14.02 1.80
CA GLU A 54 -17.40 -12.58 1.76
C GLU A 54 -17.96 -11.94 3.03
N GLU A 55 -17.17 -11.06 3.64
CA GLU A 55 -17.60 -10.31 4.81
C GLU A 55 -16.97 -8.90 4.85
N GLU A 56 -17.60 -8.05 5.65
CA GLU A 56 -17.03 -6.76 6.06
C GLU A 56 -16.43 -6.92 7.45
N LEU A 57 -15.15 -6.57 7.61
CA LEU A 57 -14.46 -6.79 8.87
C LEU A 57 -14.92 -5.74 9.89
N ALA A 58 -15.84 -6.08 10.77
CA ALA A 58 -16.22 -5.24 11.90
C ALA A 58 -15.36 -5.62 13.12
N GLY A 59 -14.62 -4.68 13.72
CA GLY A 59 -13.97 -4.96 15.02
C GLY A 59 -12.82 -4.05 15.46
N GLU A 60 -12.45 -4.27 16.73
CA GLU A 60 -11.22 -3.82 17.39
C GLU A 60 -9.99 -4.02 16.49
N GLY A 61 -9.08 -3.05 16.46
CA GLY A 61 -7.89 -3.09 15.61
C GLY A 61 -8.08 -2.65 14.15
N THR A 62 -9.31 -2.42 13.69
CA THR A 62 -9.55 -1.74 12.41
C THR A 62 -9.26 -0.24 12.55
N PHE A 63 -8.46 0.33 11.65
CA PHE A 63 -8.22 1.77 11.63
C PHE A 63 -9.43 2.54 11.07
N SER A 64 -9.72 3.72 11.61
CA SER A 64 -10.75 4.63 11.11
C SER A 64 -10.21 5.60 10.07
N SER A 65 -8.95 6.01 10.21
CA SER A 65 -8.27 6.89 9.25
C SER A 65 -6.75 6.79 9.34
N VAL A 66 -6.09 7.21 8.27
CA VAL A 66 -4.65 7.40 8.20
C VAL A 66 -4.34 8.84 7.82
N GLN A 67 -3.51 9.52 8.60
CA GLN A 67 -3.04 10.87 8.33
C GLN A 67 -1.59 10.82 7.84
N PHE A 68 -1.37 11.12 6.56
CA PHE A 68 -0.03 11.24 6.01
C PHE A 68 0.51 12.66 6.19
N LYS A 69 1.72 12.76 6.73
CA LYS A 69 2.46 14.00 6.95
C LYS A 69 3.56 14.16 5.89
N SER A 70 4.05 15.38 5.72
CA SER A 70 5.05 15.74 4.71
C SER A 70 6.45 15.18 4.97
N ASP A 71 6.72 14.75 6.19
CA ASP A 71 7.98 14.16 6.66
C ASP A 71 8.02 12.63 6.51
N VAL A 72 7.11 12.05 5.72
CA VAL A 72 6.97 10.60 5.51
C VAL A 72 6.61 9.83 6.80
N THR A 73 5.96 10.52 7.73
CA THR A 73 5.27 9.90 8.87
C THR A 73 3.78 9.78 8.57
N ALA A 74 3.17 8.67 9.00
CA ALA A 74 1.73 8.48 9.03
C ALA A 74 1.26 8.32 10.48
N TYR A 75 0.09 8.88 10.79
CA TYR A 75 -0.61 8.60 12.04
C TYR A 75 -1.88 7.79 11.73
N LEU A 76 -1.98 6.58 12.26
CA LEU A 76 -3.14 5.71 12.09
C LEU A 76 -4.04 5.85 13.30
N ASN A 77 -5.28 6.28 13.07
CA ASN A 77 -6.32 6.29 14.09
C ASN A 77 -6.99 4.92 14.13
N VAL A 78 -6.96 4.23 15.26
CA VAL A 78 -7.69 2.97 15.46
C VAL A 78 -9.10 3.27 15.95
N LYS A 79 -10.11 2.50 15.50
CA LYS A 79 -11.51 2.71 15.92
C LYS A 79 -11.68 2.56 17.44
N GLU A 80 -10.99 1.58 18.02
CA GLU A 80 -11.09 1.22 19.43
C GLU A 80 -9.67 1.07 20.00
N GLY A 81 -9.03 2.21 20.31
CA GLY A 81 -7.68 2.23 20.89
C GLY A 81 -6.92 3.53 20.67
N GLU A 82 -5.67 3.54 21.14
CA GLU A 82 -4.73 4.63 20.82
C GLU A 82 -4.28 4.53 19.37
N GLY A 83 -4.05 5.68 18.73
CA GLY A 83 -3.47 5.73 17.40
C GLY A 83 -1.95 5.56 17.43
N TYR A 84 -1.37 5.22 16.28
CA TYR A 84 0.05 4.91 16.15
C TYR A 84 0.72 5.83 15.13
N ASN A 85 1.92 6.31 15.45
CA ASN A 85 2.80 6.92 14.44
C ASN A 85 3.66 5.82 13.82
N SER A 86 3.77 5.84 12.50
CA SER A 86 4.68 4.97 11.76
C SER A 86 5.31 5.77 10.63
N ALA A 87 6.62 5.65 10.45
CA ALA A 87 7.20 5.98 9.16
C ALA A 87 6.60 5.05 8.09
N TYR A 88 6.45 5.55 6.88
CA TYR A 88 5.98 4.77 5.75
C TYR A 88 6.92 4.89 4.54
N ASP A 89 6.81 3.98 3.59
CA ASP A 89 7.43 4.12 2.27
C ASP A 89 6.51 3.61 1.17
N ILE A 90 6.78 4.05 -0.06
CA ILE A 90 6.11 3.59 -1.28
C ILE A 90 7.11 2.79 -2.11
N VAL A 91 7.04 1.47 -1.98
CA VAL A 91 7.91 0.57 -2.74
C VAL A 91 7.24 0.17 -4.06
N THR A 92 8.05 0.00 -5.10
CA THR A 92 7.58 -0.52 -6.39
C THR A 92 8.16 -1.91 -6.62
N LEU A 93 7.29 -2.91 -6.71
CA LEU A 93 7.64 -4.32 -6.96
C LEU A 93 6.81 -4.81 -8.14
N GLU A 94 7.46 -5.40 -9.15
CA GLU A 94 6.76 -5.97 -10.32
C GLU A 94 5.76 -5.00 -11.00
N ASN A 95 6.14 -3.73 -11.12
CA ASN A 95 5.29 -2.63 -11.65
C ASN A 95 4.04 -2.30 -10.83
N LYS A 96 3.93 -2.83 -9.62
CA LYS A 96 2.90 -2.47 -8.64
C LYS A 96 3.49 -1.61 -7.53
N LYS A 97 2.67 -0.70 -6.99
CA LYS A 97 3.05 0.14 -5.86
C LYS A 97 2.49 -0.44 -4.58
N TYR A 98 3.30 -0.43 -3.53
CA TYR A 98 2.90 -0.88 -2.20
C TYR A 98 3.17 0.22 -1.19
N MET A 99 2.23 0.39 -0.27
CA MET A 99 2.44 1.13 0.97
C MET A 99 3.06 0.19 1.98
N GLU A 100 4.19 0.58 2.56
CA GLU A 100 4.85 -0.12 3.67
C GLU A 100 4.79 0.74 4.94
N PHE A 101 4.37 0.17 6.07
CA PHE A 101 4.41 0.81 7.39
C PHE A 101 5.45 0.12 8.29
N TYR A 102 6.48 0.84 8.73
CA TYR A 102 7.60 0.23 9.47
C TYR A 102 7.29 -0.13 10.92
N SER A 103 6.38 0.57 11.58
CA SER A 103 6.13 0.44 13.02
C SER A 103 4.71 -0.01 13.35
N PHE A 104 3.93 -0.37 12.34
CA PHE A 104 2.55 -0.79 12.52
C PHE A 104 2.13 -1.80 11.45
N ALA A 105 1.30 -2.77 11.83
CA ALA A 105 0.68 -3.72 10.91
C ALA A 105 -0.85 -3.56 10.96
N ILE A 106 -1.48 -3.34 9.80
CA ILE A 106 -2.95 -3.38 9.71
C ILE A 106 -3.32 -4.81 9.29
N PHE A 107 -4.22 -5.48 10.00
CA PHE A 107 -4.59 -6.89 9.71
C PHE A 107 -3.37 -7.82 9.56
N ASN A 108 -2.39 -7.70 10.48
CA ASN A 108 -1.14 -8.48 10.51
C ASN A 108 -0.24 -8.31 9.28
N SER A 109 -0.40 -7.23 8.50
CA SER A 109 0.52 -6.89 7.42
C SER A 109 0.99 -5.44 7.48
N GLN A 110 2.25 -5.28 7.12
CA GLN A 110 2.88 -3.98 6.92
C GLN A 110 2.80 -3.50 5.48
N TYR A 111 2.39 -4.37 4.54
CA TYR A 111 2.41 -4.12 3.09
C TYR A 111 1.02 -4.14 2.48
N PHE A 112 0.68 -3.08 1.73
CA PHE A 112 -0.61 -2.93 1.05
C PHE A 112 -0.39 -2.54 -0.41
N GLU A 113 -0.90 -3.32 -1.35
CA GLU A 113 -0.91 -2.93 -2.76
C GLU A 113 -1.82 -1.71 -2.95
N ILE A 114 -1.27 -0.62 -3.49
CA ILE A 114 -2.07 0.55 -3.86
C ILE A 114 -2.65 0.29 -5.25
N GLN A 115 -3.83 -0.31 -5.28
CA GLN A 115 -4.54 -0.68 -6.51
C GLN A 115 -4.89 0.55 -7.35
N SER A 116 -5.34 1.62 -6.69
CA SER A 116 -5.64 2.90 -7.35
C SER A 116 -5.56 4.06 -6.36
N LYS A 117 -5.27 5.25 -6.89
CA LYS A 117 -5.22 6.52 -6.14
C LYS A 117 -5.56 7.68 -7.07
N ASN A 118 -6.45 8.55 -6.63
CA ASN A 118 -6.64 9.88 -7.20
C ASN A 118 -6.62 10.94 -6.08
N ALA A 119 -7.14 12.13 -6.34
CA ALA A 119 -7.11 13.23 -5.36
C ALA A 119 -8.00 12.98 -4.13
N THR A 120 -9.06 12.18 -4.28
CA THR A 120 -10.11 12.00 -3.26
C THR A 120 -10.27 10.55 -2.80
N ASN A 121 -9.87 9.57 -3.61
CA ASN A 121 -10.07 8.15 -3.34
C ASN A 121 -8.76 7.37 -3.48
N MET A 122 -8.60 6.36 -2.64
CA MET A 122 -7.51 5.42 -2.69
C MET A 122 -7.99 4.03 -2.32
N VAL A 123 -7.49 3.01 -3.02
CA VAL A 123 -7.86 1.62 -2.79
C VAL A 123 -6.60 0.84 -2.47
N TRP A 124 -6.60 0.21 -1.30
CA TRP A 124 -5.55 -0.70 -0.88
C TRP A 124 -6.04 -2.14 -0.96
N LYS A 125 -5.13 -3.05 -1.33
CA LYS A 125 -5.39 -4.48 -1.31
C LYS A 125 -4.31 -5.25 -0.60
N MET A 126 -4.73 -6.35 -0.02
CA MET A 126 -3.85 -7.37 0.53
C MET A 126 -4.36 -8.74 0.16
N LYS A 127 -3.43 -9.66 -0.12
CA LYS A 127 -3.73 -11.06 -0.37
C LYS A 127 -3.18 -11.91 0.77
N PHE A 128 -4.04 -12.75 1.34
CA PHE A 128 -3.68 -13.78 2.31
C PHE A 128 -3.70 -15.14 1.63
N SER A 129 -2.90 -16.08 2.12
CA SER A 129 -2.92 -17.48 1.67
C SER A 129 -3.31 -18.36 2.85
N GLN A 130 -4.09 -19.42 2.59
CA GLN A 130 -4.48 -20.41 3.61
C GLN A 130 -5.11 -19.75 4.84
N VAL A 131 -6.23 -19.06 4.64
CA VAL A 131 -6.87 -18.24 5.67
C VAL A 131 -8.20 -18.85 6.09
N GLU A 132 -8.40 -18.90 7.40
CA GLU A 132 -9.64 -19.38 8.03
C GLU A 132 -10.75 -18.32 7.94
N TYR A 133 -11.99 -18.78 7.83
CA TYR A 133 -13.19 -17.96 7.92
C TYR A 133 -14.34 -18.76 8.52
N ASP A 134 -15.27 -18.05 9.17
CA ASP A 134 -16.51 -18.65 9.66
C ASP A 134 -17.48 -18.85 8.49
N ASP A 135 -17.85 -20.08 8.22
CA ASP A 135 -18.80 -20.40 7.17
C ASP A 135 -20.26 -20.20 7.63
N GLU A 136 -21.18 -20.20 6.66
CA GLU A 136 -22.60 -19.98 6.92
C GLU A 136 -23.25 -21.07 7.79
N SER A 137 -22.58 -22.21 8.00
CA SER A 137 -23.03 -23.27 8.90
C SER A 137 -22.57 -23.08 10.35
N GLY A 138 -21.81 -22.02 10.62
CA GLY A 138 -21.21 -21.73 11.93
C GLY A 138 -19.96 -22.57 12.21
N GLY A 139 -19.40 -23.22 11.19
CA GLY A 139 -18.12 -23.93 11.25
C GLY A 139 -16.98 -23.05 10.77
N THR A 140 -15.75 -23.50 11.02
CA THR A 140 -14.54 -22.86 10.47
C THR A 140 -14.11 -23.58 9.19
N SER A 141 -13.96 -22.82 8.12
CA SER A 141 -13.50 -23.29 6.82
C SER A 141 -12.17 -22.62 6.46
N ILE A 142 -11.37 -23.27 5.59
CA ILE A 142 -10.09 -22.72 5.11
C ILE A 142 -10.22 -22.38 3.63
N ALA A 143 -9.93 -21.13 3.27
CA ALA A 143 -9.81 -20.68 1.90
C ALA A 143 -8.36 -20.78 1.41
N ASP A 144 -8.16 -21.13 0.14
CA ASP A 144 -6.83 -21.16 -0.47
C ASP A 144 -6.17 -19.77 -0.46
N TYR A 145 -6.98 -18.74 -0.71
CA TYR A 145 -6.57 -17.35 -0.52
C TYR A 145 -7.76 -16.44 -0.21
N ALA A 146 -7.48 -15.29 0.39
CA ALA A 146 -8.44 -14.20 0.49
C ALA A 146 -7.84 -12.88 0.02
N ILE A 147 -8.71 -11.96 -0.38
CA ILE A 147 -8.34 -10.60 -0.77
C ILE A 147 -9.10 -9.62 0.12
N LEU A 148 -8.36 -8.90 0.95
CA LEU A 148 -8.86 -7.74 1.66
C LEU A 148 -8.73 -6.51 0.76
N THR A 149 -9.82 -5.75 0.64
CA THR A 149 -9.88 -4.46 -0.05
C THR A 149 -10.29 -3.38 0.93
N LEU A 150 -9.46 -2.35 1.05
CA LEU A 150 -9.72 -1.17 1.87
C LEU A 150 -9.95 0.02 0.94
N ASN A 151 -11.10 0.67 1.07
CA ASN A 151 -11.41 1.91 0.37
C ASN A 151 -11.19 3.08 1.32
N LEU A 152 -10.42 4.06 0.88
CA LEU A 152 -10.13 5.27 1.63
C LEU A 152 -10.58 6.50 0.87
N MET A 153 -11.14 7.46 1.59
CA MET A 153 -11.55 8.75 1.06
C MET A 153 -10.81 9.88 1.78
N LYS A 154 -10.30 10.85 1.01
CA LYS A 154 -9.62 12.01 1.56
C LYS A 154 -10.63 13.01 2.13
N ASN A 155 -10.39 13.47 3.36
CA ASN A 155 -11.15 14.54 4.00
C ASN A 155 -10.59 15.93 3.66
#